data_AF-A0A1E1W5A8-F1
#
_entry.id   AF-A0A1E1W5A8-F1
#
_cell.length_a   1.000
_cell.length_b   1.000
_cell.length_c   1.000
_cell.angle_alpha   90.00
_cell.angle_beta   90.00
_cell.angle_gamma   90.00
#
_symmetry.space_group_name_H-M   'P 1'
#
loop_
_entity.id
_entity.type
_entity.pdbx_description
1 polymer ?
#
loop_
_entity_poly.entity_id
_entity_poly.type
_entity_poly.pdbx_seq_one_letter_code
_entity_poly.pdbx_strand_id
1 'polypeptide(L)'
;MYPTPTRHPAAAVRGPQPTPGPIKFTIADTLERIKEEFNFLQAQYHTLKLECEKLASEKTEMQRHYVMYYEMSYGLNVEMHKQTEIAKRLSAIIGQVLPFLAQEHQQQVASAVDRAKQVTMTELNSIIGQQQQGLQQLLQQIHASAGLPHGVGAAGGLLGA
;
A
#
# COMPACT_ATOMS: atom_id res chain seq x y z
N MET A 1 -16.68 -3.23 3.21
CA MET A 1 -17.42 -3.75 2.05
C MET A 1 -16.77 -5.07 1.66
N TYR A 2 -17.31 -6.20 2.12
CA TYR A 2 -16.87 -7.53 1.70
C TYR A 2 -17.73 -7.97 0.50
N PRO A 3 -17.18 -8.62 -0.53
CA PRO A 3 -18.02 -9.18 -1.59
C PRO A 3 -18.58 -10.54 -1.15
N THR A 4 -19.89 -10.68 -1.35
CA THR A 4 -20.69 -11.89 -1.14
C THR A 4 -20.27 -12.98 -2.14
N PRO A 5 -20.19 -14.27 -1.76
CA PRO A 5 -19.95 -15.34 -2.72
C PRO A 5 -21.19 -15.59 -3.56
N THR A 6 -21.03 -15.50 -4.88
CA THR A 6 -22.03 -15.77 -5.91
C THR A 6 -22.48 -17.22 -5.83
N ARG A 7 -23.68 -17.44 -5.29
CA ARG A 7 -24.34 -18.76 -5.29
C ARG A 7 -24.84 -19.04 -6.71
N HIS A 8 -24.25 -20.02 -7.39
CA HIS A 8 -24.72 -20.49 -8.68
C HIS A 8 -26.21 -20.89 -8.61
N PRO A 9 -27.03 -20.57 -9.63
CA PRO A 9 -28.43 -20.95 -9.64
C PRO A 9 -28.54 -22.45 -9.93
N ALA A 10 -29.22 -23.18 -9.04
CA ALA A 10 -29.66 -24.54 -9.30
C ALA A 10 -30.71 -24.50 -10.42
N ALA A 11 -30.37 -25.09 -11.57
CA ALA A 11 -31.28 -25.25 -12.69
C ALA A 11 -32.44 -26.20 -12.30
N ALA A 12 -33.56 -25.60 -11.89
CA ALA A 12 -34.83 -26.28 -11.73
C ALA A 12 -35.57 -26.30 -13.08
N VAL A 13 -35.30 -27.29 -13.92
CA VAL A 13 -36.22 -27.74 -14.99
C VAL A 13 -36.11 -29.26 -15.10
N ARG A 14 -36.96 -29.98 -14.35
CA ARG A 14 -37.18 -31.42 -14.55
C ARG A 14 -38.14 -31.61 -15.74
N GLY A 15 -37.60 -32.02 -16.89
CA GLY A 15 -38.37 -32.64 -17.97
C GLY A 15 -38.69 -34.11 -17.68
N PRO A 16 -39.56 -34.77 -18.48
CA PRO A 16 -40.02 -36.13 -18.21
C PRO A 16 -38.84 -37.12 -18.23
N GLN A 17 -38.74 -37.90 -17.16
CA GLN A 17 -37.67 -38.86 -16.95
C GLN A 17 -37.87 -40.08 -17.87
N PRO A 18 -36.89 -40.46 -18.73
CA PRO A 18 -36.97 -41.71 -19.45
C PRO A 18 -36.84 -42.88 -18.46
N THR A 19 -37.60 -43.93 -18.74
CA THR A 19 -37.73 -45.18 -17.97
C THR A 19 -36.38 -45.79 -17.55
N PRO A 20 -36.25 -46.32 -16.32
CA PRO A 20 -35.02 -46.94 -15.86
C PRO A 20 -34.91 -48.35 -16.46
N GLY A 21 -34.32 -48.45 -17.65
CA GLY A 21 -33.64 -49.67 -18.04
C GLY A 21 -32.48 -49.92 -17.06
N PRO A 22 -32.10 -51.18 -16.77
CA PRO A 22 -30.96 -51.45 -15.91
C PRO A 22 -29.70 -50.87 -16.58
N ILE A 23 -29.23 -49.71 -16.09
CA ILE A 23 -27.98 -49.10 -16.52
C ILE A 23 -26.88 -50.06 -16.05
N LYS A 24 -26.48 -50.97 -16.93
CA LYS A 24 -25.29 -51.79 -16.74
C LYS A 24 -24.10 -50.86 -16.94
N PHE A 25 -23.72 -50.15 -15.88
CA PHE A 25 -22.42 -49.48 -15.82
C PHE A 25 -21.37 -50.52 -16.17
N THR A 26 -20.70 -50.32 -17.31
CA THR A 26 -19.59 -51.20 -17.64
C THR A 26 -18.38 -50.73 -16.85
N ILE A 27 -17.49 -51.66 -16.53
CA ILE A 27 -16.23 -51.34 -15.85
C ILE A 27 -15.45 -50.28 -16.64
N ALA A 28 -15.55 -50.29 -17.97
CA ALA A 28 -14.97 -49.28 -18.85
C ALA A 28 -15.52 -47.87 -18.59
N ASP A 29 -16.85 -47.70 -18.45
CA ASP A 29 -17.45 -46.39 -18.17
C ASP A 29 -16.99 -45.80 -16.83
N THR A 30 -16.79 -46.68 -15.83
CA THR A 30 -16.29 -46.27 -14.52
C THR A 30 -14.83 -45.84 -14.59
N LEU A 31 -14.01 -46.53 -15.38
CA LEU A 31 -12.60 -46.15 -15.60
C LEU A 31 -12.49 -44.81 -16.34
N GLU A 32 -13.34 -44.55 -17.34
CA GLU A 32 -13.37 -43.27 -18.07
C GLU A 32 -13.72 -42.13 -17.11
N ARG A 33 -14.75 -42.32 -16.29
CA ARG A 33 -15.15 -41.33 -15.28
C ARG A 33 -14.05 -41.06 -14.25
N ILE A 34 -13.36 -42.09 -13.75
CA ILE A 34 -12.23 -41.91 -12.83
C ILE A 34 -11.11 -41.10 -13.50
N LYS A 35 -10.84 -41.36 -14.77
CA LYS A 35 -9.82 -40.62 -15.54
C LYS A 35 -10.20 -39.15 -15.70
N GLU A 36 -11.46 -38.84 -16.00
CA GLU A 36 -11.98 -37.48 -16.08
C GLU A 36 -11.87 -36.76 -14.73
N GLU A 37 -12.31 -37.40 -13.65
CA GLU A 37 -12.23 -36.86 -12.28
C GLU A 37 -10.78 -36.62 -11.85
N PHE A 38 -9.85 -37.53 -12.20
CA PHE A 38 -8.42 -37.36 -11.95
C PHE A 38 -7.83 -36.19 -12.74
N ASN A 39 -8.12 -36.10 -14.04
CA ASN A 39 -7.64 -34.98 -14.87
C ASN A 39 -8.18 -33.64 -14.38
N PHE A 40 -9.45 -33.60 -13.97
CA PHE A 40 -10.07 -32.42 -13.39
C PHE A 40 -9.40 -32.01 -12.07
N LEU A 41 -9.12 -32.98 -11.19
CA LEU A 41 -8.40 -32.73 -9.95
C LEU A 41 -6.97 -32.25 -10.20
N GLN A 42 -6.27 -32.85 -11.16
CA GLN A 42 -4.91 -32.46 -11.56
C GLN A 42 -4.87 -31.03 -12.08
N ALA A 43 -5.85 -30.63 -12.90
CA ALA A 43 -5.98 -29.25 -13.39
C ALA A 43 -6.23 -28.26 -12.23
N GLN A 44 -7.14 -28.57 -11.30
CA GLN A 44 -7.38 -27.74 -10.13
C GLN A 44 -6.13 -27.59 -9.25
N TYR A 45 -5.39 -28.68 -9.02
CA TYR A 45 -4.14 -28.64 -8.26
C TYR A 45 -3.10 -27.73 -8.92
N HIS A 46 -2.97 -27.80 -10.25
CA HIS A 46 -2.03 -26.95 -10.97
C HIS A 46 -2.38 -25.46 -10.84
N THR A 47 -3.67 -25.12 -11.02
CA THR A 47 -4.15 -23.76 -10.81
C THR A 47 -3.87 -23.27 -9.39
N LEU A 48 -4.20 -24.08 -8.39
CA LEU A 48 -3.97 -23.74 -6.98
C LEU A 48 -2.47 -23.52 -6.69
N LYS A 49 -1.59 -24.35 -7.26
CA LYS A 49 -0.14 -24.21 -7.11
C LYS A 49 0.33 -22.84 -7.61
N LEU A 50 -0.11 -22.43 -8.80
CA LEU A 50 0.26 -21.12 -9.37
C LEU A 50 -0.28 -19.97 -8.52
N GLU A 51 -1.49 -20.09 -7.98
CA GLU A 51 -2.04 -19.11 -7.05
C GLU A 51 -1.22 -19.02 -5.76
N CYS A 52 -0.76 -20.14 -5.20
CA CYS A 52 0.13 -20.15 -4.04
C CYS A 52 1.48 -19.47 -4.31
N GLU A 53 2.08 -19.72 -5.47
CA GLU A 53 3.34 -19.07 -5.88
C GLU A 53 3.16 -17.54 -6.02
N LYS A 54 2.05 -17.12 -6.64
CA LYS A 54 1.69 -15.70 -6.73
C LYS A 54 1.51 -15.07 -5.35
N LEU A 55 0.76 -15.73 -4.46
CA LEU A 55 0.52 -15.22 -3.11
C LEU A 55 1.81 -15.12 -2.29
N ALA A 56 2.75 -16.04 -2.46
CA ALA A 56 4.06 -15.97 -1.82
C ALA A 56 4.88 -14.75 -2.30
N SER A 57 4.80 -14.41 -3.59
CA SER A 57 5.41 -13.20 -4.13
C SER A 57 4.77 -11.93 -3.55
N GLU A 58 3.43 -11.85 -3.55
CA GLU A 58 2.70 -10.72 -2.98
C GLU A 58 2.98 -10.54 -1.48
N LYS A 59 3.10 -11.63 -0.72
CA LYS A 59 3.50 -11.60 0.69
C LYS A 59 4.89 -10.98 0.87
N THR A 60 5.84 -11.33 0.00
CA THR A 60 7.22 -10.80 0.07
C THR A 60 7.26 -9.32 -0.24
N GLU A 61 6.48 -8.86 -1.24
CA GLU A 61 6.32 -7.44 -1.55
C GLU A 61 5.70 -6.67 -0.37
N MET A 62 4.62 -7.23 0.20
CA MET A 62 3.97 -6.66 1.36
C MET A 62 4.92 -6.55 2.56
N GLN A 63 5.76 -7.55 2.78
CA GLN A 63 6.76 -7.53 3.84
C GLN A 63 7.79 -6.42 3.61
N ARG A 64 8.23 -6.19 2.37
CA ARG A 64 9.15 -5.08 2.04
C ARG A 64 8.52 -3.73 2.36
N HIS A 65 7.28 -3.50 1.93
CA HIS A 65 6.57 -2.26 2.28
C HIS A 65 6.34 -2.13 3.78
N TYR A 66 5.97 -3.20 4.47
CA TYR A 66 5.77 -3.20 5.92
C TYR A 66 7.03 -2.74 6.67
N VAL A 67 8.20 -3.30 6.35
CA VAL A 67 9.47 -2.92 6.98
C VAL A 67 9.81 -1.46 6.66
N MET A 68 9.68 -1.05 5.41
CA MET A 68 9.95 0.33 4.99
C MET A 68 9.09 1.35 5.75
N TYR A 69 7.78 1.11 5.87
CA TYR A 69 6.89 1.98 6.63
C TYR A 69 7.18 1.94 8.13
N TYR A 70 7.53 0.77 8.69
CA TYR A 70 7.89 0.66 10.10
C TYR A 70 9.10 1.52 10.46
N GLU A 71 10.18 1.43 9.68
CA GLU A 71 11.40 2.21 9.88
C GLU A 71 11.14 3.71 9.71
N MET A 72 10.41 4.09 8.65
CA MET A 72 10.04 5.47 8.41
C MET A 72 9.18 6.04 9.54
N SER A 73 8.14 5.33 9.98
CA SER A 73 7.28 5.76 11.08
C SER A 73 8.07 5.93 12.38
N TYR A 74 9.01 5.03 12.67
CA TYR A 74 9.88 5.18 13.84
C TYR A 74 10.75 6.44 13.76
N GLY A 75 11.39 6.69 12.62
CA GLY A 75 12.18 7.91 12.39
C GLY A 75 11.36 9.20 12.52
N LEU A 76 10.18 9.23 11.90
CA LEU A 76 9.24 10.34 12.01
C LEU A 76 8.79 10.57 13.46
N ASN A 77 8.53 9.49 14.21
CA ASN A 77 8.12 9.58 15.61
C ASN A 77 9.20 10.19 16.51
N VAL A 78 10.46 9.79 16.32
CA VAL A 78 11.59 10.37 17.06
C VAL A 78 11.74 11.86 16.75
N GLU A 79 11.71 12.23 15.47
CA GLU A 79 11.86 13.64 15.08
C GLU A 79 10.67 14.49 15.56
N MET A 80 9.45 13.95 15.53
CA MET A 80 8.27 14.62 16.09
C MET A 80 8.45 14.93 17.59
N HIS A 81 8.85 13.94 18.39
CA HIS A 81 9.08 14.16 19.82
C HIS A 81 10.22 15.16 20.09
N LYS A 82 11.29 15.08 19.30
CA LYS A 82 12.41 16.03 19.37
C LYS A 82 11.96 17.47 19.07
N GLN A 83 11.21 17.70 17.99
CA GLN A 83 10.70 19.04 17.65
C GLN A 83 9.70 19.54 18.69
N THR A 84 8.86 18.66 19.24
CA THR A 84 7.93 18.99 20.33
C THR A 84 8.68 19.49 21.57
N GLU A 85 9.76 18.80 21.96
CA GLU A 85 10.57 19.20 23.11
C GLU A 85 11.36 20.50 22.85
N ILE A 86 11.88 20.69 21.63
CA ILE A 86 12.51 21.96 21.23
C ILE A 86 11.50 23.12 21.34
N ALA A 87 10.30 22.97 20.78
CA ALA A 87 9.26 23.99 20.82
C ALA A 87 8.84 24.34 22.27
N LYS A 88 8.76 23.32 23.14
CA LYS A 88 8.47 23.50 24.57
C LYS A 88 9.58 24.30 25.26
N ARG A 89 10.85 23.95 25.04
CA ARG A 89 11.99 24.67 25.63
C ARG A 89 12.08 26.11 25.15
N LEU A 90 11.90 26.35 23.86
CA LEU A 90 11.86 27.71 23.30
C LEU A 90 10.72 28.53 23.92
N SER A 91 9.53 27.94 24.05
CA SER A 91 8.39 28.59 24.72
C SER A 91 8.70 28.94 26.17
N ALA A 92 9.39 28.05 26.91
CA ALA A 92 9.79 28.30 28.29
C ALA A 92 10.83 29.42 28.40
N ILE A 93 11.84 29.44 27.53
CA ILE A 93 12.85 30.51 27.47
C ILE A 93 12.17 31.86 27.20
N ILE A 94 11.26 31.93 26.22
CA ILE A 94 10.55 33.17 25.92
C ILE A 94 9.73 33.63 27.13
N GLY A 95 9.04 32.71 27.81
CA GLY A 95 8.30 33.01 29.04
C GLY A 95 9.19 33.52 30.17
N GLN A 96 10.44 33.03 30.29
CA GLN A 96 11.41 33.50 31.27
C GLN A 96 11.97 34.88 30.93
N VAL A 97 12.14 35.20 29.64
CA VAL A 97 12.67 36.50 29.17
C VAL A 97 11.60 37.60 29.22
N LEU A 98 10.32 37.24 29.07
CA LEU A 98 9.21 38.19 28.93
C LEU A 98 9.13 39.26 30.05
N PRO A 99 9.29 38.94 31.36
CA PRO A 99 9.24 39.92 32.43
C PRO A 99 10.35 40.99 32.38
N PHE A 100 11.42 40.75 31.63
CA PHE A 100 12.54 41.69 31.48
C PHE A 100 12.34 42.72 30.36
N LEU A 101 11.26 42.58 29.59
CA LEU A 101 10.92 43.52 28.52
C LEU A 101 10.08 44.69 29.05
N ALA A 102 10.11 45.83 28.34
CA ALA A 102 9.20 46.94 28.60
C ALA A 102 7.73 46.50 28.41
N GLN A 103 6.81 47.08 29.18
CA GLN A 103 5.40 46.65 29.25
C GLN A 103 4.71 46.62 27.87
N GLU A 104 5.03 47.57 26.99
CA GLU A 104 4.53 47.60 25.61
C GLU A 104 4.97 46.36 24.80
N HIS A 105 6.25 45.99 24.90
CA HIS A 105 6.81 44.83 24.20
C HIS A 105 6.35 43.50 24.80
N GLN A 106 6.03 43.44 26.09
CA GLN A 106 5.54 42.22 26.73
C GLN A 106 4.28 41.69 26.05
N GLN A 107 3.29 42.56 25.83
CA GLN A 107 2.02 42.18 25.20
C GLN A 107 2.21 41.77 23.72
N GLN A 108 3.09 42.47 23.00
CA GLN A 108 3.41 42.17 21.60
C GLN A 108 4.10 40.81 21.46
N VAL A 109 5.07 40.52 22.32
CA VAL A 109 5.78 39.23 22.31
C VAL A 109 4.86 38.09 22.73
N ALA A 110 4.05 38.27 23.78
CA ALA A 110 3.10 37.25 24.23
C ALA A 110 2.11 36.85 23.10
N SER A 111 1.49 37.85 22.46
CA SER A 111 0.56 37.62 21.36
C SER A 111 1.23 36.98 20.13
N ALA A 112 2.46 37.38 19.79
CA ALA A 112 3.21 36.79 18.69
C ALA A 112 3.55 35.31 18.95
N VAL A 113 3.90 34.95 20.19
CA VAL A 113 4.20 33.57 20.58
C VAL A 113 2.96 32.68 20.51
N ASP A 114 1.81 33.19 20.96
CA ASP A 114 0.54 32.44 20.89
C ASP A 114 0.11 32.18 19.46
N ARG A 115 0.27 33.19 18.57
CA ARG A 115 0.07 33.00 17.13
C ARG A 115 1.06 32.00 16.55
N ALA A 116 2.34 32.07 16.90
CA ALA A 116 3.37 31.18 16.36
C ALA A 116 3.11 29.69 16.71
N LYS A 117 2.44 29.41 17.83
CA LYS A 117 2.02 28.06 18.21
C LYS A 117 0.80 27.55 17.43
N GLN A 118 0.04 28.44 16.81
CA GLN A 118 -1.14 28.09 16.02
C GLN A 118 -0.75 27.88 14.57
N VAL A 119 -0.65 26.62 14.17
CA VAL A 119 -0.44 26.23 12.77
C VAL A 119 -1.78 25.79 12.18
N THR A 120 -2.20 26.46 11.11
CA THR A 120 -3.42 26.13 10.38
C THR A 120 -3.21 24.95 9.43
N MET A 121 -4.29 24.26 9.05
CA MET A 121 -4.21 23.17 8.07
C MET A 121 -3.67 23.64 6.71
N THR A 122 -3.96 24.88 6.31
CA THR A 122 -3.43 25.48 5.08
C THR A 122 -1.92 25.64 5.16
N GLU A 123 -1.41 26.24 6.24
CA GLU A 123 0.04 26.39 6.45
C GLU A 123 0.73 25.02 6.52
N LEU A 124 0.14 24.07 7.24
CA LEU A 124 0.65 22.71 7.35
C LEU A 124 0.75 22.02 5.98
N ASN A 125 -0.32 22.07 5.18
CA ASN A 125 -0.34 21.48 3.85
C ASN A 125 0.67 22.15 2.90
N SER A 126 0.84 23.48 3.00
CA SER A 126 1.86 24.20 2.22
C SER A 126 3.28 23.75 2.60
N ILE A 127 3.57 23.58 3.89
CA ILE A 127 4.89 23.13 4.37
C ILE A 127 5.18 21.70 3.91
N ILE A 128 4.22 20.79 4.08
CA ILE A 128 4.36 19.39 3.64
C ILE A 128 4.59 19.33 2.12
N GLY A 129 3.83 20.11 1.34
CA GLY A 129 3.98 20.16 -0.11
C GLY A 129 5.37 20.64 -0.54
N GLN A 130 5.91 21.68 0.09
CA GLN A 130 7.27 22.16 -0.18
C GLN A 130 8.34 21.12 0.18
N GLN A 131 8.19 20.45 1.32
CA GLN A 131 9.14 19.42 1.74
C GLN A 131 9.12 18.20 0.81
N GLN A 132 7.94 17.81 0.31
CA GLN A 132 7.81 16.70 -0.63
C GLN A 132 8.50 17.00 -1.97
N GLN A 133 8.38 18.24 -2.48
CA GLN A 133 9.09 18.68 -3.67
C GLN A 133 10.62 18.65 -3.48
N GLY A 134 11.11 19.09 -2.32
CA GLY A 134 12.53 19.01 -1.98
C GLY A 134 13.06 17.58 -1.93
N LEU A 135 12.29 16.66 -1.34
CA LEU A 135 12.63 15.23 -1.32
C LEU A 135 12.66 14.62 -2.73
N GLN A 136 11.73 15.00 -3.61
CA GLN A 136 11.73 14.54 -5.01
C GLN A 136 12.95 15.02 -5.78
N GLN A 137 13.39 16.27 -5.57
CA GLN A 137 14.64 16.76 -6.16
C GLN A 137 15.86 16.00 -5.64
N LEU A 138 15.92 15.72 -4.34
CA LEU A 138 17.02 14.95 -3.75
C LEU A 138 17.07 13.53 -4.30
N LEU A 139 15.92 12.84 -4.40
CA LEU A 139 15.82 11.52 -5.02
C LEU A 139 16.27 11.52 -6.47
N GLN A 140 15.89 12.53 -7.26
CA GLN A 140 16.34 12.69 -8.64
C GLN A 140 17.85 12.88 -8.72
N GLN A 141 18.44 13.63 -7.79
CA GLN A 141 19.87 13.91 -7.72
C GLN A 141 20.67 12.70 -7.24
N ILE A 142 20.12 11.89 -6.32
CA ILE A 142 20.70 10.60 -5.91
C ILE A 142 20.67 9.62 -7.08
N HIS A 143 19.57 9.53 -7.84
CA HIS A 143 19.52 8.72 -9.06
C HIS A 143 20.50 9.20 -10.14
N ALA A 144 20.72 10.51 -10.28
CA ALA A 144 21.69 11.07 -11.21
C ALA A 144 23.15 10.88 -10.78
N SER A 145 23.43 10.86 -9.48
CA SER A 145 24.78 10.68 -8.92
C SER A 145 25.16 9.20 -8.69
N ALA A 146 24.18 8.30 -8.57
CA ALA A 146 24.41 6.86 -8.42
C ALA A 146 24.85 6.16 -9.72
N GLY A 147 25.02 6.89 -10.84
CA GLY A 147 25.80 6.42 -12.00
C GLY A 147 25.45 5.00 -12.49
N LEU A 148 24.17 4.63 -12.51
CA LEU A 148 23.72 3.41 -13.15
C LEU A 148 23.28 3.74 -14.58
N PRO A 149 24.09 3.44 -15.60
CA PRO A 149 23.63 3.51 -16.98
C PRO A 149 22.69 2.32 -17.18
N HIS A 150 21.38 2.53 -17.09
CA HIS A 150 20.47 1.69 -17.87
C HIS A 150 20.51 2.18 -19.31
N GLY A 151 21.63 1.88 -19.97
CA GLY A 151 21.67 1.73 -21.41
C GLY A 151 20.87 0.47 -21.76
N VAL A 152 19.57 0.63 -21.97
CA VAL A 152 18.83 -0.25 -22.88
C VAL A 152 18.55 0.58 -24.11
N GLY A 153 19.51 0.53 -25.04
CA GLY A 153 19.31 0.97 -26.39
C GLY A 153 18.24 0.11 -27.08
N ALA A 154 17.30 0.80 -27.72
CA ALA A 154 16.78 0.54 -29.05
C ALA A 154 16.58 -0.92 -29.50
N ALA A 155 15.31 -1.33 -29.68
CA ALA A 155 14.90 -2.20 -30.77
C ALA A 155 13.39 -2.01 -31.10
N GLY A 156 13.12 -1.43 -32.28
CA GLY A 156 11.87 -1.50 -33.07
C GLY A 156 10.71 -0.62 -32.57
N GLY A 157 10.28 0.46 -33.24
CA GLY A 157 10.05 0.60 -34.68
C GLY A 157 8.77 -0.17 -35.05
N LEU A 158 7.60 0.48 -35.02
CA LEU A 158 6.86 0.90 -36.23
C LEU A 158 6.65 -0.22 -37.26
N LEU A 159 5.40 -0.65 -37.42
CA LEU A 159 4.67 -1.13 -38.63
C LEU A 159 3.41 -1.86 -38.11
N GLY A 160 2.17 -1.55 -38.48
CA GLY A 160 1.67 -1.09 -39.77
C GLY A 160 1.17 -2.29 -40.58
N ALA A 161 -0.01 -2.83 -40.23
CA ALA A 161 -0.92 -3.60 -41.09
C ALA A 161 -2.24 -3.83 -40.33
#